data_AF-A0A2D8FC16-F1
#
_entry.id   AF-A0A2D8FC16-F1
#
_cell.length_a   1.000
_cell.length_b   1.000
_cell.length_c   1.000
_cell.angle_alpha   90.00
_cell.angle_beta   90.00
_cell.angle_gamma   90.00
#
_symmetry.space_group_name_H-M   'P 1'
#
loop_
_entity.id
_entity.type
_entity.pdbx_description
1 polymer ?
#
loop_
_entity_poly.entity_id
_entity_poly.type
_entity_poly.pdbx_seq_one_letter_code
_entity_poly.pdbx_strand_id
1 'polypeptide(L)'
;MRYILFLLILLCSSFSFAQENDESVDSDNIEEVVTSAFRKETALQDTGLAVTVITATDIESKNLKEFYDFQFSVPGVQFQKTNFSGTGVRIRGLSNYAVGGSFSGLVTYRLDDNNIGGTSMAVGELFDIASFEV
;
A
#
# COMPACT_ATOMS: atom_id res chain seq x y z
N MET A 1 -14.63 -15.84 -67.43
CA MET A 1 -15.33 -16.14 -66.16
C MET A 1 -14.44 -16.68 -65.05
N ARG A 2 -13.33 -17.40 -65.32
CA ARG A 2 -12.51 -18.04 -64.27
C ARG A 2 -11.67 -17.11 -63.39
N TYR A 3 -11.33 -15.90 -63.86
CA TYR A 3 -10.50 -14.93 -63.13
C TYR A 3 -11.28 -13.87 -62.33
N ILE A 4 -12.60 -13.77 -62.55
CA ILE A 4 -13.47 -12.81 -61.86
C ILE A 4 -13.63 -13.19 -60.38
N LEU A 5 -13.69 -14.48 -60.07
CA LEU A 5 -13.78 -14.97 -58.70
C LEU A 5 -12.49 -14.70 -57.90
N PHE A 6 -11.33 -14.76 -58.56
CA PHE A 6 -10.03 -14.52 -57.94
C PHE A 6 -9.79 -13.03 -57.64
N LEU A 7 -10.32 -12.14 -58.48
CA LEU A 7 -10.24 -10.69 -58.27
C LEU A 7 -11.13 -10.21 -57.12
N LEU A 8 -12.28 -10.87 -56.89
CA LEU A 8 -13.23 -10.52 -55.82
C LEU A 8 -12.68 -10.85 -54.42
N ILE A 9 -11.91 -11.94 -54.29
CA ILE A 9 -11.29 -12.35 -53.02
C ILE A 9 -10.18 -11.39 -52.59
N LEU A 10 -9.45 -10.81 -53.55
CA LEU A 10 -8.38 -9.84 -53.27
C LEU A 10 -8.91 -8.50 -52.75
N LEU A 11 -10.14 -8.12 -53.11
CA LEU A 11 -10.78 -6.88 -52.63
C LEU A 11 -11.22 -6.98 -51.16
N CYS A 12 -11.54 -8.19 -50.67
CA CYS A 12 -12.05 -8.38 -49.31
C CYS A 12 -10.94 -8.30 -48.25
N SER A 13 -9.69 -8.59 -48.60
CA SER A 13 -8.53 -8.50 -47.71
C SER A 13 -8.05 -7.07 -47.42
N SER A 14 -8.69 -6.05 -48.00
CA SER A 14 -8.35 -4.63 -47.75
C SER A 14 -9.18 -4.00 -46.62
N PHE A 15 -10.25 -4.65 -46.17
CA PHE A 15 -11.06 -4.18 -45.05
C PHE A 15 -10.56 -4.80 -43.74
N SER A 16 -9.40 -4.32 -43.28
CA SER A 16 -9.01 -4.47 -41.89
C SER A 16 -9.77 -3.39 -41.09
N PHE A 17 -10.88 -3.78 -40.48
CA PHE A 17 -11.43 -3.00 -39.38
C PHE A 17 -10.45 -3.17 -38.21
N ALA A 18 -9.55 -2.20 -38.03
CA ALA A 18 -8.89 -2.02 -36.75
C ALA A 18 -10.01 -1.68 -35.75
N GLN A 19 -10.42 -2.65 -34.95
CA GLN A 19 -11.21 -2.35 -33.76
C GLN A 19 -10.30 -1.53 -32.85
N GLU A 20 -10.45 -0.21 -32.93
CA GLU A 20 -10.05 0.69 -31.87
C GLU A 20 -10.94 0.33 -30.69
N ASN A 21 -10.48 -0.62 -29.88
CA ASN A 21 -10.95 -0.76 -28.52
C ASN A 21 -10.54 0.54 -27.83
N ASP A 22 -11.44 1.52 -27.89
CA ASP A 22 -11.44 2.68 -27.03
C ASP A 22 -11.83 2.15 -25.64
N GLU A 23 -10.93 1.36 -25.03
CA GLU A 23 -10.85 1.24 -23.58
C GLU A 23 -10.49 2.64 -23.11
N SER A 24 -11.51 3.50 -23.05
CA SER A 24 -11.54 4.60 -22.12
C SER A 24 -11.27 3.97 -20.77
N VAL A 25 -10.01 4.03 -20.35
CA VAL A 25 -9.61 3.78 -18.97
C VAL A 25 -10.48 4.76 -18.19
N ASP A 26 -11.53 4.23 -17.59
CA ASP A 26 -12.47 4.99 -16.81
C ASP A 26 -11.69 5.54 -15.61
N SER A 27 -11.16 6.75 -15.79
CA SER A 27 -10.35 7.49 -14.82
C SER A 27 -11.10 7.64 -13.49
N ASP A 28 -12.42 7.52 -13.52
CA ASP A 28 -13.30 7.58 -12.36
C ASP A 28 -13.28 6.30 -11.50
N ASN A 29 -12.67 5.20 -11.96
CA ASN A 29 -12.51 3.96 -11.17
C ASN A 29 -11.15 3.80 -10.46
N ILE A 30 -10.25 4.78 -10.57
CA ILE A 30 -8.99 4.74 -9.81
C ILE A 30 -9.23 5.35 -8.44
N GLU A 31 -9.25 4.51 -7.40
CA GLU A 31 -9.32 4.98 -6.02
C GLU A 31 -8.07 5.80 -5.66
N GLU A 32 -8.28 7.06 -5.29
CA GLU A 32 -7.22 7.93 -4.80
C GLU A 32 -6.87 7.57 -3.35
N VAL A 33 -5.63 7.14 -3.13
CA VAL A 33 -5.10 6.84 -1.79
C VAL A 33 -4.47 8.09 -1.21
N VAL A 34 -4.97 8.53 -0.06
CA VAL A 34 -4.47 9.69 0.69
C VAL A 34 -3.69 9.22 1.92
N THR A 35 -2.60 9.92 2.25
CA THR A 35 -1.75 9.66 3.42
C THR A 35 -1.65 10.89 4.31
N SER A 36 -1.66 10.64 5.62
CA SER A 36 -1.47 11.63 6.69
C SER A 36 -0.03 11.69 7.23
N ALA A 37 0.86 10.82 6.75
CA ALA A 37 2.24 10.66 7.22
C ALA A 37 3.03 11.98 7.31
N PHE A 38 2.69 12.97 6.47
CA PHE A 38 3.30 14.30 6.38
C PHE A 38 2.59 15.39 7.18
N ARG A 39 1.70 15.03 8.13
CA ARG A 39 0.87 15.96 8.93
C ARG A 39 -0.07 16.83 8.10
N LYS A 40 -0.36 16.39 6.88
CA LYS A 40 -1.32 16.98 5.96
C LYS A 40 -1.84 15.86 5.05
N GLU A 41 -3.09 15.93 4.67
CA GLU A 41 -3.66 15.05 3.66
C GLU A 41 -2.93 15.26 2.33
N THR A 42 -2.32 14.19 1.82
CA THR A 42 -1.55 14.22 0.57
C THR A 42 -1.87 12.97 -0.25
N ALA A 43 -2.13 13.13 -1.54
CA ALA A 43 -2.25 11.99 -2.46
C ALA A 43 -0.93 11.20 -2.46
N LEU A 44 -1.00 9.87 -2.33
CA LEU A 44 0.18 9.01 -2.24
C LEU A 44 1.10 9.18 -3.47
N GLN A 45 0.49 9.41 -4.63
CA GLN A 45 1.16 9.64 -5.92
C GLN A 45 1.91 10.98 -6.03
N ASP A 46 1.61 11.96 -5.16
CA ASP A 46 2.32 13.24 -5.10
C ASP A 46 3.43 13.26 -4.03
N THR A 47 3.68 12.13 -3.36
CA THR A 47 4.67 12.05 -2.29
C THR A 47 6.10 11.91 -2.83
N GLY A 48 7.03 12.63 -2.23
CA GLY A 48 8.47 12.57 -2.57
C GLY A 48 9.26 11.49 -1.82
N LEU A 49 8.61 10.73 -0.92
CA LEU A 49 9.22 9.65 -0.14
C LEU A 49 8.42 8.37 -0.31
N ALA A 50 9.09 7.23 -0.20
CA ALA A 50 8.43 5.94 -0.26
C ALA A 50 7.60 5.69 1.01
N VAL A 51 6.28 5.80 0.86
CA VAL A 51 5.25 5.52 1.87
C VAL A 51 4.41 4.32 1.43
N THR A 52 4.03 3.46 2.38
CA THR A 52 3.04 2.41 2.14
C THR A 52 1.82 2.66 3.01
N VAL A 53 0.63 2.63 2.41
CA VAL A 53 -0.65 2.80 3.08
C VAL A 53 -1.42 1.49 2.99
N ILE A 54 -1.91 1.00 4.12
CA ILE A 54 -2.84 -0.12 4.22
C ILE A 54 -4.17 0.45 4.73
N THR A 55 -5.20 0.42 3.90
CA THR A 55 -6.52 0.98 4.21
C THR A 55 -7.31 0.08 5.17
N ALA A 56 -8.36 0.60 5.80
CA ALA A 56 -9.30 -0.21 6.59
C ALA A 56 -9.87 -1.41 5.78
N THR A 57 -10.26 -1.17 4.52
CA THR A 57 -10.73 -2.23 3.60
C THR A 57 -9.66 -3.30 3.35
N ASP A 58 -8.40 -2.91 3.24
CA ASP A 58 -7.28 -3.85 3.13
C ASP A 58 -7.08 -4.67 4.41
N ILE A 59 -7.17 -4.03 5.58
CA ILE A 59 -7.04 -4.69 6.89
C ILE A 59 -8.09 -5.80 7.02
N GLU A 60 -9.35 -5.48 6.70
CA GLU A 60 -10.46 -6.42 6.76
C GLU A 60 -10.32 -7.54 5.72
N SER A 61 -10.09 -7.19 4.46
CA SER A 61 -10.02 -8.17 3.36
C SER A 61 -8.85 -9.14 3.49
N LYS A 62 -7.72 -8.68 4.04
CA LYS A 62 -6.54 -9.51 4.32
C LYS A 62 -6.57 -10.16 5.69
N ASN A 63 -7.62 -9.92 6.48
CA ASN A 63 -7.82 -10.46 7.83
C ASN A 63 -6.58 -10.21 8.72
N LEU A 64 -6.05 -8.98 8.66
CA LEU A 64 -4.96 -8.53 9.51
C LEU A 64 -5.56 -8.24 10.89
N LYS A 65 -5.10 -8.96 11.92
CA LYS A 65 -5.68 -8.86 13.27
C LYS A 65 -4.76 -8.13 14.24
N GLU A 66 -3.46 -8.28 14.03
CA GLU A 66 -2.42 -7.78 14.91
C GLU A 66 -1.44 -6.89 14.12
N PHE A 67 -0.79 -5.95 14.80
CA PHE A 67 0.25 -5.12 14.16
C PHE A 67 1.38 -5.95 13.52
N TYR A 68 1.66 -7.15 14.06
CA TYR A 68 2.66 -8.06 13.50
C TYR A 68 2.30 -8.52 12.08
N ASP A 69 1.01 -8.60 11.73
CA ASP A 69 0.57 -9.11 10.43
C ASP A 69 0.95 -8.16 9.27
N PHE A 70 1.13 -6.87 9.55
CA PHE A 70 1.50 -5.89 8.53
C PHE A 70 2.84 -6.20 7.86
N GLN A 71 3.79 -6.87 8.52
CA GLN A 71 5.07 -7.24 7.89
C GLN A 71 4.91 -8.18 6.69
N PHE A 72 3.78 -8.90 6.60
CA PHE A 72 3.51 -9.81 5.48
C PHE A 72 2.92 -9.08 4.28
N SER A 73 2.35 -7.89 4.50
CA SER A 73 1.76 -7.05 3.45
C SER A 73 2.65 -5.87 3.06
N VAL A 74 3.57 -5.47 3.94
CA VAL A 74 4.36 -4.24 3.81
C VAL A 74 5.84 -4.56 3.63
N PRO A 75 6.44 -4.23 2.48
CA PRO A 75 7.83 -4.56 2.20
C PRO A 75 8.79 -3.74 3.07
N GLY A 76 9.83 -4.40 3.59
CA GLY A 76 10.88 -3.75 4.36
C GLY A 76 10.48 -3.38 5.79
N VAL A 77 9.29 -3.75 6.24
CA VAL A 77 8.88 -3.67 7.64
C VAL A 77 9.00 -5.04 8.28
N GLN A 78 9.51 -5.09 9.51
CA GLN A 78 9.62 -6.31 10.29
C GLN A 78 9.32 -6.01 11.76
N PHE A 79 8.48 -6.82 12.38
CA PHE A 79 8.19 -6.70 13.81
C PHE A 79 9.01 -7.75 14.58
N GLN A 80 9.52 -7.35 15.74
CA GLN A 80 10.31 -8.21 16.61
C GLN A 80 9.81 -8.07 18.04
N LYS A 81 9.52 -9.20 18.70
CA LYS A 81 9.22 -9.20 20.13
C LYS A 81 10.50 -8.95 20.91
N THR A 82 10.51 -7.94 21.77
CA THR A 82 11.66 -7.59 22.61
C THR A 82 11.44 -8.03 24.05
N ASN A 83 12.41 -7.77 24.91
CA ASN A 83 12.30 -8.06 26.34
C ASN A 83 11.08 -7.34 26.98
N PHE A 84 10.59 -7.89 28.09
CA PHE A 84 9.56 -7.27 28.95
C PHE A 84 8.24 -6.91 28.24
N SER A 85 7.77 -7.77 27.34
CA SER A 85 6.57 -7.52 26.53
C SER A 85 6.65 -6.29 25.61
N GLY A 86 7.86 -5.79 25.36
CA GLY A 86 8.09 -4.76 24.35
C GLY A 86 7.97 -5.33 22.93
N THR A 87 7.64 -4.47 21.99
CA THR A 87 7.75 -4.73 20.55
C THR A 87 8.72 -3.74 19.91
N GLY A 88 9.46 -4.21 18.93
CA GLY A 88 10.37 -3.41 18.12
C GLY A 88 9.96 -3.51 16.66
N VAL A 89 9.96 -2.38 15.96
CA VAL A 89 9.84 -2.35 14.49
C VAL A 89 11.21 -2.11 13.89
N ARG A 90 11.46 -2.81 12.80
CA ARG A 90 12.59 -2.61 11.92
C ARG A 90 12.08 -2.18 10.55
N ILE A 91 12.56 -1.04 10.06
CA ILE A 91 12.23 -0.52 8.74
C ILE A 91 13.52 -0.47 7.92
N ARG A 92 13.56 -1.17 6.78
CA ARG A 92 14.72 -1.25 5.88
C ARG A 92 16.03 -1.60 6.61
N GLY A 93 15.95 -2.51 7.58
CA GLY A 93 17.10 -2.94 8.39
C GLY A 93 17.40 -2.06 9.62
N LEU A 94 16.80 -0.87 9.75
CA LEU A 94 17.00 0.06 10.87
C LEU A 94 16.02 -0.25 12.01
N SER A 95 16.50 -0.34 13.24
CA SER A 95 15.68 -0.63 14.42
C SER A 95 16.12 0.19 15.63
N ASN A 96 15.25 0.31 16.63
CA ASN A 96 15.61 0.89 17.91
C ASN A 96 16.45 -0.09 18.74
N TYR A 97 17.65 0.31 19.14
CA TYR A 97 18.53 -0.48 19.99
C TYR A 97 18.45 -0.08 21.48
N ALA A 98 18.01 1.14 21.76
CA ALA A 98 17.82 1.63 23.12
C ALA A 98 16.50 1.11 23.70
N VAL A 99 16.56 0.57 24.91
CA VAL A 99 15.40 0.04 25.64
C VAL A 99 15.13 0.97 26.83
N GLY A 100 14.00 1.69 26.81
CA GLY A 100 13.58 2.60 27.87
C GLY A 100 12.78 3.79 27.34
N GLY A 101 11.86 4.33 28.15
CA GLY A 101 10.96 5.42 27.73
C GLY A 101 11.63 6.80 27.57
N SER A 102 12.87 6.96 28.04
CA SER A 102 13.62 8.22 27.98
C SER A 102 14.47 8.38 26.72
N PHE A 103 14.42 7.43 25.78
CA PHE A 103 15.21 7.45 24.56
C PHE A 103 14.34 7.75 23.34
N SER A 104 14.85 8.58 22.42
CA SER A 104 14.25 8.72 21.09
C SER A 104 14.74 7.59 20.19
N GLY A 105 13.81 6.83 19.62
CA GLY A 105 14.12 5.78 18.65
C GLY A 105 14.50 6.34 17.27
N LEU A 106 15.20 5.52 16.48
CA LEU A 106 15.34 5.69 15.03
C LEU A 106 14.01 5.48 14.30
N VAL A 107 13.22 4.51 14.76
CA VAL A 107 11.85 4.26 14.30
C VAL A 107 10.91 4.80 15.38
N THR A 108 9.96 5.64 14.99
CA THR A 108 8.97 6.23 15.91
C THR A 108 7.59 5.70 15.59
N TYR A 109 6.86 5.32 16.63
CA TYR A 109 5.47 4.87 16.52
C TYR A 109 4.55 6.06 16.74
N ARG A 110 3.57 6.24 15.86
CA ARG A 110 2.58 7.32 15.97
C ARG A 110 1.18 6.77 15.84
N LEU A 111 0.25 7.35 16.61
CA LEU A 111 -1.19 7.21 16.45
C LEU A 111 -1.75 8.62 16.41
N ASP A 112 -2.49 8.98 15.36
CA ASP A 112 -3.07 10.31 15.16
C ASP A 112 -2.07 11.45 15.40
N ASP A 113 -0.89 11.34 14.78
CA ASP A 113 0.25 12.26 14.93
C ASP A 113 0.88 12.40 16.33
N ASN A 114 0.37 11.67 17.32
CA ASN A 114 0.97 11.59 18.64
C ASN A 114 1.93 10.39 18.76
N ASN A 115 3.09 10.60 19.38
CA ASN A 115 4.04 9.52 19.60
C ASN A 115 3.51 8.56 20.66
N ILE A 116 3.49 7.27 20.34
CA ILE A 116 3.11 6.21 21.28
C ILE A 116 4.31 5.36 21.67
N GLY A 117 4.26 4.76 22.85
CA GLY A 117 5.28 3.81 23.29
C GLY A 117 5.17 2.49 22.51
N GLY A 118 6.30 1.80 22.30
CA GLY A 118 6.31 0.50 21.61
C GLY A 118 5.38 -0.51 22.29
N THR A 119 5.31 -0.54 23.62
CA THR A 119 4.39 -1.43 24.35
C THR A 119 2.92 -1.19 24.01
N SER A 120 2.50 0.07 23.84
CA SER A 120 1.11 0.38 23.45
C SER A 120 0.78 -0.18 22.07
N MET A 121 1.72 -0.15 21.13
CA MET A 121 1.57 -0.79 19.81
C MET A 121 1.62 -2.32 19.89
N ALA A 122 2.34 -2.90 20.86
CA ALA A 122 2.48 -4.35 21.01
C ALA A 122 1.21 -5.05 21.53
N VAL A 123 0.39 -4.31 22.29
CA VAL A 123 -0.81 -4.83 22.98
C VAL A 123 -2.08 -4.21 22.40
N GLY A 124 -1.96 -3.21 21.52
CA GLY A 124 -3.08 -2.58 20.85
C GLY A 124 -3.68 -3.51 19.79
N GLU A 125 -5.00 -3.66 19.84
CA GLU A 125 -5.77 -4.32 18.79
C GLU A 125 -6.00 -3.35 17.62
N LEU A 126 -6.21 -3.88 16.41
CA LEU A 126 -6.53 -3.07 15.22
C LEU A 126 -8.00 -2.61 15.17
N PHE A 127 -8.55 -2.21 16.31
CA PHE A 127 -9.94 -1.74 16.41
C PHE A 127 -10.03 -0.26 16.02
N ASP A 128 -10.97 0.07 15.13
CA ASP A 128 -11.27 1.45 14.71
C ASP A 128 -10.05 2.21 14.11
N ILE A 129 -9.24 1.50 13.32
CA ILE A 129 -8.12 2.10 12.59
C ILE A 129 -8.56 2.45 11.16
N ALA A 130 -8.38 3.71 10.76
CA ALA A 130 -8.67 4.16 9.40
C ALA A 130 -7.62 3.69 8.37
N SER A 131 -6.34 3.79 8.73
CA SER A 131 -5.22 3.34 7.90
C SER A 131 -3.99 3.02 8.76
N PHE A 132 -3.15 2.12 8.25
CA PHE A 132 -1.78 1.94 8.71
C PHE A 132 -0.83 2.51 7.66
N GLU A 133 0.12 3.35 8.09
CA GLU A 133 1.05 4.05 7.22
C GLU A 133 2.50 3.86 7.69
N VAL A 134 3.43 3.64 6.75
CA VAL A 134 4.87 3.49 7.04
C VAL A 134 5.77 4.14 6.00
#